data_AF-A0A329SRJ8-F1
#
_entry.id   AF-A0A329SRJ8-F1
#
_cell.length_a   1.000
_cell.length_b   1.000
_cell.length_c   1.000
_cell.angle_alpha   90.00
_cell.angle_beta   90.00
_cell.angle_gamma   90.00
#
_symmetry.space_group_name_H-M   'P 1'
#
loop_
_entity.id
_entity.type
_entity.pdbx_description
1 polymer ?
#
loop_
_entity_poly.entity_id
_entity_poly.type
_entity_poly.pdbx_seq_one_letter_code
_entity_poly.pdbx_strand_id
1 'polypeptide(L)'
;MADLYWDEDGVNGRPSSMEILLQWLSDHVNAERWQESSSERDVVVNAIYDSLLARGIKHRSRGSVDVKVRELMHSFEKVEHWLQRKGIRYLDRNTRAECKVLKACPYYRELSSLLQSSRFVGVASSQSHSRDEVSARMVNNLEHSDDVAELDIGSDNGETTRVKLNDGKTGMHDADRRCLLEAETAVRHELFKIELQAKRDEAICVRVKSRKELLDLGVTSEEVDRLMPL
;
A
#
# COMPACT_ATOMS: atom_id res chain seq x y z
N MET A 1 5.10 9.32 -26.38
CA MET A 1 4.98 10.48 -25.46
C MET A 1 5.69 10.09 -24.19
N ALA A 2 6.66 10.88 -23.74
CA ALA A 2 7.37 10.57 -22.50
C ALA A 2 6.34 10.54 -21.36
N ASP A 3 6.25 9.41 -20.67
CA ASP A 3 5.42 9.28 -19.48
C ASP A 3 6.14 10.06 -18.38
N LEU A 4 5.92 11.38 -18.36
CA LEU A 4 6.52 12.25 -17.35
C LEU A 4 6.10 11.72 -15.97
N TYR A 5 7.06 11.64 -15.06
CA TYR A 5 6.78 11.18 -13.70
C TYR A 5 5.79 12.14 -13.03
N TRP A 6 4.81 11.62 -12.30
CA TRP A 6 3.69 12.41 -11.75
C TRP A 6 4.15 13.48 -10.76
N ASP A 7 5.34 13.31 -10.18
CA ASP A 7 5.96 14.24 -9.23
C ASP A 7 6.83 15.32 -9.91
N GLU A 8 7.13 15.17 -11.20
CA GLU A 8 8.09 16.02 -11.92
C GLU A 8 7.47 16.76 -13.12
N ASP A 9 6.16 16.60 -13.34
CA ASP A 9 5.48 17.15 -14.51
C ASP A 9 4.84 18.54 -14.28
N GLY A 10 5.29 19.22 -13.22
CA GLY A 10 4.93 20.60 -12.94
C GLY A 10 5.39 21.53 -14.06
N VAL A 11 4.55 22.50 -14.39
CA VAL A 11 4.81 23.47 -15.48
C VAL A 11 5.14 24.84 -14.88
N ASN A 12 6.25 25.44 -15.30
CA ASN A 12 6.68 26.78 -14.85
C ASN A 12 6.85 26.92 -13.32
N GLY A 13 7.41 25.89 -12.65
CA GLY A 13 7.61 25.90 -11.20
C GLY A 13 6.32 25.81 -10.38
N ARG A 14 5.21 25.43 -11.03
CA ARG A 14 3.93 25.14 -10.37
C ARG A 14 3.90 23.69 -9.85
N PRO A 15 2.96 23.37 -8.94
CA PRO A 15 2.81 22.02 -8.43
C PRO A 15 2.67 20.98 -9.54
N SER A 16 3.29 19.82 -9.33
CA SER A 16 3.17 18.63 -10.15
C SER A 16 1.76 18.03 -10.10
N SER A 17 1.44 17.13 -11.01
CA SER A 17 0.17 16.39 -11.01
C SER A 17 -0.03 15.66 -9.68
N MET A 18 1.02 15.08 -9.12
CA MET A 18 0.93 14.38 -7.84
C MET A 18 0.62 15.32 -6.68
N GLU A 19 1.28 16.47 -6.59
CA GLU A 19 1.00 17.47 -5.56
C GLU A 19 -0.43 18.00 -5.66
N ILE A 20 -0.94 18.19 -6.88
CA ILE A 20 -2.34 18.60 -7.12
C ILE A 20 -3.30 17.50 -6.67
N LEU A 21 -3.00 16.23 -6.93
CA LEU A 21 -3.80 15.09 -6.46
C LEU A 21 -3.84 15.02 -4.93
N LEU A 22 -2.68 15.10 -4.27
CA LEU A 22 -2.58 15.07 -2.81
C LEU A 22 -3.30 16.27 -2.18
N GLN A 23 -3.16 17.47 -2.78
CA GLN A 23 -3.89 18.66 -2.35
C GLN A 23 -5.40 18.48 -2.50
N TRP A 24 -5.86 17.88 -3.60
CA TRP A 24 -7.29 17.63 -3.82
C TRP A 24 -7.86 16.65 -2.79
N LEU A 25 -7.12 15.57 -2.51
CA LEU A 25 -7.46 14.56 -1.49
C LEU A 25 -7.31 15.08 -0.06
N SER A 26 -6.65 16.21 0.15
CA SER A 26 -6.53 16.82 1.48
C SER A 26 -7.86 17.40 1.98
N ASP A 27 -8.79 17.69 1.08
CA ASP A 27 -10.14 18.09 1.45
C ASP A 27 -11.00 16.84 1.74
N HIS A 28 -11.44 16.70 2.98
CA HIS A 28 -12.28 15.60 3.45
C HIS A 28 -13.52 15.36 2.59
N VAL A 29 -14.19 16.43 2.10
CA VAL A 29 -15.38 16.29 1.25
C VAL A 29 -15.01 15.63 -0.06
N ASN A 30 -13.83 15.92 -0.60
CA ASN A 30 -13.34 15.36 -1.84
C ASN A 30 -12.91 13.91 -1.66
N ALA A 31 -12.22 13.59 -0.56
CA ALA A 31 -11.85 12.22 -0.23
C ALA A 31 -13.07 11.32 -0.01
N GLU A 32 -14.06 11.80 0.76
CA GLU A 32 -15.33 11.10 0.99
C GLU A 32 -16.11 10.92 -0.30
N ARG A 33 -16.25 11.99 -1.10
CA ARG A 33 -16.84 11.89 -2.45
C ARG A 33 -16.15 10.83 -3.27
N TRP A 34 -14.83 10.81 -3.32
CA TRP A 34 -14.12 9.78 -4.09
C TRP A 34 -14.40 8.36 -3.57
N GLN A 35 -14.48 8.18 -2.25
CA GLN A 35 -14.73 6.87 -1.62
C GLN A 35 -16.18 6.38 -1.84
N GLU A 36 -17.15 7.28 -1.87
CA GLU A 36 -18.57 6.97 -2.06
C GLU A 36 -19.03 7.02 -3.52
N SER A 37 -18.24 7.66 -4.40
CA SER A 37 -18.60 7.99 -5.78
C SER A 37 -18.64 6.80 -6.76
N SER A 38 -19.03 5.59 -6.36
CA SER A 38 -19.16 4.46 -7.30
C SER A 38 -19.94 4.83 -8.58
N SER A 39 -20.97 5.68 -8.46
CA SER A 39 -21.74 6.25 -9.58
C SER A 39 -21.31 7.65 -10.06
N GLU A 40 -20.49 8.37 -9.29
CA GLU A 40 -20.07 9.76 -9.58
C GLU A 40 -18.56 9.90 -9.89
N ARG A 41 -17.88 8.78 -10.14
CA ARG A 41 -16.44 8.71 -10.44
C ARG A 41 -16.02 9.72 -11.48
N ASP A 42 -16.77 9.80 -12.58
CA ASP A 42 -16.47 10.70 -13.70
C ASP A 42 -16.52 12.17 -13.28
N VAL A 43 -17.43 12.56 -12.39
CA VAL A 43 -17.54 13.93 -11.88
C VAL A 43 -16.29 14.31 -11.09
N VAL A 44 -15.84 13.40 -10.21
CA VAL A 44 -14.63 13.60 -9.41
C VAL A 44 -13.39 13.66 -10.30
N VAL A 45 -13.25 12.72 -11.22
CA VAL A 45 -12.12 12.68 -12.18
C VAL A 45 -12.09 13.95 -13.02
N ASN A 46 -13.24 14.44 -13.47
CA ASN A 46 -13.34 15.70 -14.21
C ASN A 46 -12.87 16.90 -13.36
N ALA A 47 -13.30 17.00 -12.11
CA ALA A 47 -12.90 18.09 -11.22
C ALA A 47 -11.38 18.13 -10.98
N ILE A 48 -10.76 16.96 -10.81
CA ILE A 48 -9.31 16.82 -10.69
C ILE A 48 -8.63 17.21 -12.01
N TYR A 49 -9.14 16.71 -13.13
CA TYR A 49 -8.60 17.01 -14.46
C TYR A 49 -8.65 18.51 -14.78
N ASP A 50 -9.74 19.19 -14.44
CA ASP A 50 -9.88 20.63 -14.60
C ASP A 50 -8.87 21.39 -13.73
N SER A 51 -8.57 20.87 -12.53
CA SER A 51 -7.54 21.42 -11.63
C SER A 51 -6.12 21.31 -12.21
N LEU A 52 -5.82 20.22 -12.93
CA LEU A 52 -4.56 20.05 -13.67
C LEU A 52 -4.46 21.03 -14.84
N LEU A 53 -5.53 21.15 -15.64
CA LEU A 53 -5.59 22.07 -16.77
C LEU A 53 -5.42 23.53 -16.34
N ALA A 54 -6.08 23.96 -15.27
CA ALA A 54 -5.96 25.31 -14.71
C ALA A 54 -4.51 25.67 -14.33
N ARG A 55 -3.71 24.66 -13.94
CA ARG A 55 -2.30 24.84 -13.58
C ARG A 55 -1.35 24.70 -14.76
N GLY A 56 -1.84 24.31 -15.93
CA GLY A 56 -1.09 24.24 -17.19
C GLY A 56 -0.64 22.84 -17.59
N ILE A 57 -1.04 21.82 -16.81
CA ILE A 57 -0.72 20.41 -17.09
C ILE A 57 -1.71 19.89 -18.12
N LYS A 58 -1.27 19.86 -19.39
CA LYS A 58 -2.12 19.49 -20.55
C LYS A 58 -1.84 18.10 -21.12
N HIS A 59 -0.74 17.46 -20.72
CA HIS A 59 -0.33 16.15 -21.21
C HIS A 59 -1.05 14.98 -20.54
N ARG A 60 -1.72 15.21 -19.41
CA ARG A 60 -2.52 14.18 -18.73
C ARG A 60 -3.88 14.02 -19.39
N SER A 61 -4.47 12.84 -19.20
CA SER A 61 -5.84 12.52 -19.64
C SER A 61 -6.72 12.18 -18.44
N ARG A 62 -8.05 12.31 -18.59
CA ARG A 62 -9.03 11.89 -17.57
C ARG A 62 -8.83 10.43 -17.16
N GLY A 63 -8.60 9.54 -18.13
CA GLY A 63 -8.32 8.13 -17.85
C GLY A 63 -7.04 7.92 -17.04
N SER A 64 -5.98 8.68 -17.31
CA SER A 64 -4.75 8.62 -16.50
C SER A 64 -4.97 9.11 -15.07
N VAL A 65 -5.85 10.10 -14.87
CA VAL A 65 -6.24 10.60 -13.55
C VAL A 65 -7.02 9.53 -12.79
N ASP A 66 -8.05 8.93 -13.38
CA ASP A 66 -8.84 7.87 -12.71
C ASP A 66 -7.95 6.69 -12.28
N VAL A 67 -7.10 6.20 -13.19
CA VAL A 67 -6.15 5.11 -12.88
C VAL A 67 -5.24 5.50 -11.73
N LYS A 68 -4.64 6.70 -11.78
CA LYS A 68 -3.67 7.12 -10.76
C LYS A 68 -4.30 7.27 -9.38
N VAL A 69 -5.48 7.89 -9.29
CA VAL A 69 -6.16 8.05 -7.99
C VAL A 69 -6.61 6.69 -7.46
N ARG A 70 -7.05 5.76 -8.33
CA ARG A 70 -7.41 4.39 -7.92
C ARG A 70 -6.21 3.62 -7.37
N GLU A 71 -5.08 3.69 -8.05
CA GLU A 71 -3.81 3.10 -7.59
C GLU A 71 -3.40 3.65 -6.23
N LEU A 72 -3.47 4.98 -6.08
CA LEU A 72 -3.11 5.65 -4.83
C LEU A 72 -3.98 5.17 -3.67
N MET A 73 -5.29 5.18 -3.84
CA MET A 73 -6.26 4.73 -2.83
C MET A 73 -6.07 3.25 -2.47
N HIS A 74 -5.97 2.39 -3.47
CA HIS A 74 -5.77 0.97 -3.26
C HIS A 74 -4.44 0.69 -2.55
N SER A 75 -3.37 1.42 -2.88
CA SER A 75 -2.08 1.28 -2.20
C SER A 75 -2.17 1.69 -0.72
N PHE A 76 -2.93 2.73 -0.40
CA PHE A 76 -3.19 3.19 0.96
C PHE A 76 -4.01 2.16 1.76
N GLU A 77 -5.15 1.72 1.22
CA GLU A 77 -6.02 0.72 1.85
C GLU A 77 -5.29 -0.60 2.11
N LYS A 78 -4.50 -1.05 1.14
CA LYS A 78 -3.66 -2.25 1.28
C LYS A 78 -2.68 -2.14 2.44
N VAL A 79 -2.06 -0.97 2.60
CA VAL A 79 -1.15 -0.70 3.72
C VAL A 79 -1.89 -0.62 5.04
N GLU A 80 -3.00 0.10 5.12
CA GLU A 80 -3.85 0.19 6.32
C GLU A 80 -4.29 -1.20 6.78
N HIS A 81 -4.79 -2.02 5.87
CA HIS A 81 -5.18 -3.40 6.16
C HIS A 81 -3.97 -4.20 6.68
N TRP A 82 -2.80 -4.03 6.08
CA TRP A 82 -1.59 -4.73 6.53
C TRP A 82 -1.18 -4.30 7.95
N LEU A 83 -1.22 -3.01 8.25
CA LEU A 83 -0.93 -2.46 9.58
C LEU A 83 -1.91 -2.97 10.64
N GLN A 84 -3.20 -2.96 10.32
CA GLN A 84 -4.27 -3.49 11.18
C GLN A 84 -4.05 -4.98 11.48
N ARG A 85 -3.82 -5.80 10.45
CA ARG A 85 -3.56 -7.25 10.61
C ARG A 85 -2.32 -7.53 11.47
N LYS A 86 -1.33 -6.64 11.43
CA LYS A 86 -0.10 -6.77 12.24
C LYS A 86 -0.19 -6.10 13.61
N GLY A 87 -1.29 -5.42 13.93
CA GLY A 87 -1.46 -4.68 15.19
C GLY A 87 -0.50 -3.51 15.37
N ILE A 88 0.04 -2.96 14.27
CA ILE A 88 1.02 -1.88 14.30
C ILE A 88 0.29 -0.54 14.40
N ARG A 89 0.37 0.11 15.57
CA ARG A 89 -0.28 1.41 15.83
C ARG A 89 0.61 2.62 15.62
N TYR A 90 1.92 2.47 15.85
CA TYR A 90 2.89 3.56 15.76
C TYR A 90 3.94 3.21 14.72
N LEU A 91 3.81 3.78 13.52
CA LEU A 91 4.72 3.48 12.42
C LEU A 91 6.14 3.93 12.71
N ASP A 92 6.32 5.11 13.32
CA ASP A 92 7.62 5.71 13.62
C ASP A 92 8.47 4.88 14.62
N ARG A 93 7.85 3.98 15.37
CA ARG A 93 8.56 3.07 16.30
C ARG A 93 8.98 1.75 15.66
N ASN A 94 8.62 1.53 14.39
CA ASN A 94 8.86 0.28 13.68
C ASN A 94 9.46 0.56 12.30
N THR A 95 10.76 0.83 12.25
CA THR A 95 11.51 1.18 11.03
C THR A 95 11.36 0.14 9.91
N ARG A 96 11.26 -1.16 10.25
CA ARG A 96 11.04 -2.23 9.27
C ARG A 96 9.64 -2.16 8.67
N ALA A 97 8.63 -1.86 9.48
CA ALA A 97 7.27 -1.65 9.00
C ALA A 97 7.18 -0.37 8.16
N GLU A 98 7.77 0.73 8.63
CA GLU A 98 7.87 2.00 7.92
C GLU A 98 8.48 1.83 6.53
N CYS A 99 9.64 1.16 6.43
CA CYS A 99 10.26 0.85 5.14
C CYS A 99 9.33 0.04 4.21
N LYS A 100 8.52 -0.88 4.73
CA LYS A 100 7.56 -1.65 3.92
C LYS A 100 6.38 -0.78 3.48
N VAL A 101 5.88 0.06 4.38
CA VAL A 101 4.79 1.00 4.13
C VAL A 101 5.18 1.97 3.04
N LEU A 102 6.30 2.68 3.18
CA LEU A 102 6.73 3.69 2.22
C LEU A 102 7.11 3.08 0.86
N LYS A 103 7.55 1.82 0.82
CA LYS A 103 7.74 1.09 -0.44
C LYS A 103 6.42 0.77 -1.14
N ALA A 104 5.36 0.48 -0.39
CA ALA A 104 4.07 0.08 -0.94
C ALA A 104 3.15 1.29 -1.24
N CYS A 105 3.25 2.33 -0.43
CA CYS A 105 2.51 3.59 -0.56
C CYS A 105 3.46 4.74 -0.17
N PRO A 106 4.18 5.33 -1.14
CA PRO A 106 5.16 6.39 -0.89
C PRO A 106 4.56 7.61 -0.16
N TYR A 107 3.30 7.94 -0.46
CA TYR A 107 2.58 9.07 0.12
C TYR A 107 1.78 8.68 1.38
N TYR A 108 2.11 7.57 2.03
CA TYR A 108 1.34 7.07 3.17
C TYR A 108 1.29 8.09 4.31
N ARG A 109 2.38 8.82 4.59
CA ARG A 109 2.41 9.78 5.71
C ARG A 109 1.43 10.93 5.48
N GLU A 110 1.46 11.49 4.28
CA GLU A 110 0.57 12.53 3.82
C GLU A 110 -0.88 12.01 3.86
N LEU A 111 -1.16 10.90 3.18
CA LEU A 111 -2.50 10.33 3.12
C LEU A 111 -3.04 9.91 4.49
N SER A 112 -2.21 9.30 5.34
CA SER A 112 -2.63 8.90 6.69
C SER A 112 -3.03 10.10 7.53
N SER A 113 -2.27 11.19 7.48
CA SER A 113 -2.61 12.42 8.20
C SER A 113 -3.92 13.01 7.67
N LEU A 114 -4.07 13.07 6.34
CA LEU A 114 -5.24 13.64 5.68
C LEU A 114 -6.52 12.82 5.93
N LEU A 115 -6.44 11.50 5.80
CA LEU A 115 -7.59 10.59 5.92
C LEU A 115 -7.92 10.27 7.38
N GLN A 116 -6.95 10.27 8.29
CA GLN A 116 -7.21 10.12 9.73
C GLN A 116 -7.86 11.38 10.31
N SER A 117 -7.47 12.59 9.88
CA SER A 117 -8.14 13.83 10.29
C SER A 117 -9.65 13.82 9.99
N SER A 118 -10.08 13.15 8.92
CA SER A 118 -11.51 12.98 8.59
C SER A 118 -12.26 12.03 9.53
N ARG A 119 -11.58 11.05 10.15
CA ARG A 119 -12.22 10.08 11.05
C ARG A 119 -12.55 10.65 12.43
N PHE A 120 -11.97 11.80 12.81
CA PHE A 120 -12.13 12.39 14.15
C PHE A 120 -13.26 13.42 14.26
N VAL A 121 -13.93 13.81 13.17
CA VAL A 121 -15.02 14.80 13.20
C VAL A 121 -16.39 14.17 13.59
N GLY A 122 -16.47 12.84 13.67
CA GLY A 122 -17.71 12.12 13.99
C GLY A 122 -18.07 11.98 15.48
N VAL A 123 -17.31 12.54 16.42
CA VAL A 123 -17.56 12.39 17.88
C VAL A 123 -17.56 13.75 18.58
N ALA A 124 -18.42 14.67 18.15
CA ALA A 124 -18.69 15.90 18.91
C ALA A 124 -20.09 16.47 18.63
N SER A 125 -21.13 15.65 18.70
CA SER A 125 -22.49 16.10 19.05
C SER A 125 -23.31 14.85 19.40
N SER A 126 -23.59 14.53 20.65
CA SER A 126 -24.66 15.20 21.40
C SER A 126 -24.52 14.99 22.91
N GLN A 127 -25.05 15.96 23.65
CA GLN A 127 -25.06 16.13 25.10
C GLN A 127 -25.53 14.92 25.94
N SER A 128 -24.73 14.67 26.97
CA SER A 128 -25.04 14.40 28.38
C SER A 128 -26.50 14.14 28.83
N HIS A 129 -26.71 13.00 29.49
CA HIS A 129 -27.48 12.90 30.74
C HIS A 129 -26.95 11.76 31.65
N SER A 130 -26.20 12.18 32.68
CA SER A 130 -26.18 11.74 34.10
C SER A 130 -26.33 10.25 34.53
N ARG A 131 -25.27 9.76 35.22
CA ARG A 131 -25.21 8.93 36.46
C ARG A 131 -25.84 7.51 36.45
N ASP A 132 -25.26 6.43 37.00
CA ASP A 132 -24.41 6.19 38.18
C ASP A 132 -23.54 4.90 38.02
N GLU A 133 -22.40 4.87 38.73
CA GLU A 133 -21.81 3.80 39.60
C GLU A 133 -22.10 2.29 39.29
N VAL A 134 -21.22 1.28 39.38
CA VAL A 134 -20.19 0.89 40.36
C VAL A 134 -19.29 -0.26 39.80
N SER A 135 -18.06 -0.38 40.32
CA SER A 135 -17.39 -1.63 40.75
C SER A 135 -16.48 -2.47 39.81
N ALA A 136 -15.18 -2.33 40.08
CA ALA A 136 -14.22 -3.37 40.49
C ALA A 136 -13.62 -4.41 39.51
N ARG A 137 -12.27 -4.31 39.41
CA ARG A 137 -11.22 -5.38 39.46
C ARG A 137 -11.21 -6.36 38.26
N MET A 138 -10.11 -6.89 37.73
CA MET A 138 -8.79 -7.24 38.26
C MET A 138 -7.85 -7.56 37.08
N VAL A 139 -6.55 -7.55 37.36
CA VAL A 139 -5.42 -7.79 36.47
C VAL A 139 -5.14 -9.28 36.18
N ASN A 140 -4.62 -9.59 34.98
CA ASN A 140 -3.33 -10.27 34.70
C ASN A 140 -3.34 -11.18 33.45
N ASN A 141 -2.30 -10.98 32.62
CA ASN A 141 -1.43 -11.93 31.88
C ASN A 141 -1.97 -13.29 31.42
N LEU A 142 -1.62 -13.71 30.19
CA LEU A 142 -0.54 -14.69 29.95
C LEU A 142 -0.27 -14.87 28.44
N GLU A 143 0.97 -15.25 28.15
CA GLU A 143 1.62 -15.50 26.87
C GLU A 143 1.08 -16.71 26.08
N HIS A 144 1.68 -16.88 24.89
CA HIS A 144 1.91 -18.14 24.16
C HIS A 144 0.79 -18.67 23.26
N SER A 145 1.03 -18.67 21.95
CA SER A 145 1.51 -19.86 21.23
C SER A 145 1.32 -19.68 19.73
N ASP A 146 2.25 -20.27 18.98
CA ASP A 146 2.19 -20.54 17.55
C ASP A 146 0.83 -21.07 17.08
N ASP A 147 0.38 -20.68 15.88
CA ASP A 147 0.39 -21.60 14.74
C ASP A 147 -0.24 -21.01 13.46
N VAL A 148 0.22 -21.61 12.38
CA VAL A 148 -0.23 -21.56 10.99
C VAL A 148 -1.76 -21.54 10.82
N ALA A 149 -2.27 -20.71 9.90
CA ALA A 149 -3.63 -20.86 9.39
C ALA A 149 -3.75 -20.39 7.93
N GLU A 150 -4.01 -21.37 7.07
CA GLU A 150 -4.57 -21.25 5.73
C GLU A 150 -5.90 -20.47 5.77
N LEU A 151 -6.16 -19.67 4.73
CA LEU A 151 -7.43 -18.98 4.56
C LEU A 151 -8.34 -19.81 3.66
N ASP A 152 -9.32 -20.46 4.30
CA ASP A 152 -10.58 -20.88 3.70
C ASP A 152 -11.52 -19.67 3.63
N ILE A 153 -12.10 -19.41 2.45
CA ILE A 153 -13.14 -18.39 2.27
C ILE A 153 -14.36 -19.08 1.68
N GLY A 154 -15.27 -19.47 2.57
CA GLY A 154 -16.68 -19.65 2.26
C GLY A 154 -17.34 -18.28 2.06
N SER A 155 -18.01 -18.11 0.92
CA SER A 155 -18.83 -16.95 0.60
C SER A 155 -20.30 -17.37 0.71
N ASP A 156 -21.03 -16.74 1.62
CA ASP A 156 -22.49 -16.85 1.74
C ASP A 156 -23.14 -15.52 1.35
N ASN A 157 -24.15 -15.59 0.49
CA ASN A 157 -25.50 -15.07 0.76
C ASN A 157 -26.34 -15.05 -0.53
N GLY A 158 -27.57 -15.56 -0.41
CA GLY A 158 -28.46 -15.91 -1.51
C GLY A 158 -29.39 -14.80 -2.06
N GLU A 159 -30.09 -15.23 -3.11
CA GLU A 159 -31.46 -14.91 -3.60
C GLU A 159 -31.95 -13.44 -3.62
N THR A 160 -32.68 -12.92 -4.61
CA THR A 160 -33.37 -13.46 -5.80
C THR A 160 -33.70 -12.28 -6.71
N THR A 161 -33.46 -12.37 -8.02
CA THR A 161 -34.40 -11.79 -9.02
C THR A 161 -34.31 -12.59 -10.32
N ARG A 162 -35.40 -13.28 -10.65
CA ARG A 162 -35.59 -14.01 -11.91
C ARG A 162 -35.76 -13.01 -13.05
N VAL A 163 -34.77 -12.91 -13.93
CA VAL A 163 -34.97 -12.57 -15.34
C VAL A 163 -34.19 -13.58 -16.16
N LYS A 164 -34.91 -14.48 -16.84
CA LYS A 164 -34.35 -15.29 -17.93
C LYS A 164 -33.93 -14.31 -19.03
N LEU A 165 -32.71 -14.44 -19.54
CA LEU A 165 -32.39 -14.58 -20.97
C LEU A 165 -30.86 -14.72 -21.19
N ASN A 166 -30.53 -15.75 -21.97
CA ASN A 166 -29.33 -15.98 -22.77
C ASN A 166 -28.09 -16.64 -22.14
N ASP A 167 -28.04 -17.96 -22.38
CA ASP A 167 -26.88 -18.84 -22.35
C ASP A 167 -25.72 -18.39 -23.26
N GLY A 168 -24.51 -18.61 -22.77
CA GLY A 168 -23.43 -19.13 -23.61
C GLY A 168 -22.19 -18.27 -23.84
N LYS A 169 -21.46 -17.81 -22.79
CA LYS A 169 -19.99 -17.59 -22.90
C LYS A 169 -19.18 -17.25 -21.62
N THR A 170 -19.71 -17.41 -20.42
CA THR A 170 -19.06 -16.85 -19.20
C THR A 170 -18.04 -17.77 -18.51
N GLY A 171 -17.97 -19.06 -18.84
CA GLY A 171 -17.09 -20.02 -18.13
C GLY A 171 -15.60 -19.99 -18.50
N MET A 172 -15.25 -19.47 -19.68
CA MET A 172 -13.87 -19.52 -20.20
C MET A 172 -13.00 -18.36 -19.67
N HIS A 173 -13.58 -17.17 -19.55
CA HIS A 173 -12.88 -15.96 -19.11
C HIS A 173 -12.47 -15.97 -17.63
N ASP A 174 -13.24 -16.64 -16.76
CA ASP A 174 -12.95 -16.67 -15.32
C ASP A 174 -11.84 -17.69 -14.97
N ALA A 175 -11.76 -18.79 -15.72
CA ALA A 175 -10.65 -19.74 -15.65
C ALA A 175 -9.35 -19.11 -16.17
N ASP A 176 -9.40 -18.41 -17.31
CA ASP A 176 -8.24 -17.69 -17.86
C ASP A 176 -7.74 -16.61 -16.90
N ARG A 177 -8.64 -15.89 -16.23
CA ARG A 177 -8.28 -14.85 -15.25
C ARG A 177 -7.61 -15.42 -14.00
N ARG A 178 -8.08 -16.57 -13.49
CA ARG A 178 -7.41 -17.28 -12.39
C ARG A 178 -6.04 -17.81 -12.81
N CYS A 179 -5.93 -18.38 -14.00
CA CYS A 179 -4.67 -18.88 -14.55
C CYS A 179 -3.64 -17.76 -14.69
N LEU A 180 -4.05 -16.57 -15.14
CA LEU A 180 -3.17 -15.39 -15.22
C LEU A 180 -2.68 -14.91 -13.86
N LEU A 181 -3.55 -14.86 -12.84
CA LEU A 181 -3.17 -14.49 -11.47
C LEU A 181 -2.21 -15.51 -10.85
N GLU A 182 -2.44 -16.80 -11.09
CA GLU A 182 -1.55 -17.87 -10.64
C GLU A 182 -0.18 -17.76 -11.31
N ALA A 183 -0.14 -17.55 -12.63
CA ALA A 183 1.11 -17.33 -13.36
C ALA A 183 1.87 -16.08 -12.86
N GLU A 184 1.16 -14.98 -12.59
CA GLU A 184 1.76 -13.76 -12.05
C GLU A 184 2.37 -13.98 -10.65
N THR A 185 1.67 -14.72 -9.78
CA THR A 185 2.20 -15.06 -8.45
C THR A 185 3.40 -16.00 -8.52
N ALA A 186 3.38 -16.98 -9.42
CA ALA A 186 4.51 -17.88 -9.65
C ALA A 186 5.75 -17.12 -10.15
N VAL A 187 5.60 -16.24 -11.14
CA VAL A 187 6.71 -15.40 -11.65
C VAL A 187 7.27 -14.52 -10.54
N ARG A 188 6.41 -13.93 -9.71
CA ARG A 188 6.85 -13.10 -8.57
C ARG A 188 7.64 -13.90 -7.54
N HIS A 189 7.22 -15.13 -7.23
CA HIS A 189 7.95 -16.00 -6.32
C HIS A 189 9.31 -16.41 -6.88
N GLU A 190 9.39 -16.75 -8.17
CA GLU A 190 10.66 -17.07 -8.82
C GLU A 190 11.60 -15.87 -8.88
N LEU A 191 11.08 -14.68 -9.22
CA LEU A 191 11.88 -13.45 -9.20
C LEU A 191 12.45 -13.17 -7.80
N PHE A 192 11.64 -13.36 -6.75
CA PHE A 192 12.09 -13.19 -5.37
C PHE A 192 13.18 -14.19 -4.98
N LYS A 193 13.09 -15.45 -5.43
CA LYS A 193 14.14 -16.46 -5.20
C LYS A 193 15.46 -16.06 -5.87
N ILE A 194 15.40 -15.60 -7.13
CA ILE A 194 16.57 -15.13 -7.88
C ILE A 194 17.17 -13.90 -7.20
N GLU A 195 16.35 -12.94 -6.77
CA GLU A 195 16.83 -11.75 -6.07
C GLU A 195 17.51 -12.11 -4.73
N LEU A 196 16.94 -13.05 -3.98
CA LEU A 196 17.55 -13.54 -2.73
C LEU A 196 18.91 -14.22 -3.00
N GLN A 197 19.03 -15.00 -4.07
CA GLN A 197 20.29 -15.60 -4.49
C GLN A 197 21.30 -14.52 -4.88
N ALA A 198 20.92 -13.57 -5.73
CA ALA A 198 21.79 -12.47 -6.14
C ALA A 198 22.32 -11.67 -4.93
N LYS A 199 21.47 -11.44 -3.92
CA LYS A 199 21.87 -10.75 -2.68
C LYS A 199 22.82 -11.57 -1.82
N ARG A 200 22.67 -12.91 -1.79
CA ARG A 200 23.63 -13.81 -1.12
C ARG A 200 24.98 -13.78 -1.84
N ASP A 201 24.97 -13.86 -3.17
CA ASP A 201 26.18 -13.85 -3.98
C ASP A 201 26.91 -12.49 -3.88
N GLU A 202 26.17 -11.39 -3.88
CA GLU A 202 26.69 -10.04 -3.63
C GLU A 202 27.38 -9.96 -2.27
N ALA A 203 26.75 -10.48 -1.21
CA ALA A 203 27.34 -10.49 0.13
C ALA A 203 28.61 -11.36 0.20
N ILE A 204 28.65 -12.50 -0.50
CA ILE A 204 29.85 -13.34 -0.60
C ILE A 204 30.96 -12.57 -1.32
N CYS A 205 30.66 -11.93 -2.44
CA CYS A 205 31.64 -11.14 -3.21
C CYS A 205 32.22 -10.00 -2.37
N VAL A 206 31.38 -9.27 -1.63
CA VAL A 206 31.83 -8.22 -0.70
C VAL A 206 32.76 -8.80 0.35
N ARG A 207 32.40 -9.92 1.00
CA ARG A 207 33.27 -10.57 2.00
C ARG A 207 34.60 -11.01 1.40
N VAL A 208 34.59 -11.65 0.23
CA VAL A 208 35.82 -12.08 -0.45
C VAL A 208 36.71 -10.89 -0.79
N LYS A 209 36.15 -9.77 -1.27
CA LYS A 209 36.90 -8.56 -1.55
C LYS A 209 37.55 -7.99 -0.29
N SER A 210 36.79 -7.85 0.80
CA SER A 210 37.33 -7.37 2.07
C SER A 210 38.38 -8.31 2.67
N ARG A 211 38.22 -9.63 2.53
CA ARG A 211 39.24 -10.61 2.93
C ARG A 211 40.54 -10.39 2.16
N LYS A 212 40.46 -10.18 0.84
CA LYS A 212 41.63 -9.87 0.01
C LYS A 212 42.32 -8.58 0.48
N GLU A 213 41.57 -7.52 0.74
CA GLU A 213 42.12 -6.25 1.23
C GLU A 213 42.86 -6.41 2.56
N LEU A 214 42.33 -7.20 3.50
CA LEU A 214 43.02 -7.48 4.78
C LEU A 214 44.32 -8.27 4.59
N LEU A 215 44.31 -9.26 3.71
CA LEU A 215 45.52 -10.02 3.37
C LEU A 215 46.58 -9.12 2.70
N ASP A 216 46.15 -8.23 1.79
CA ASP A 216 47.03 -7.25 1.12
C ASP A 216 47.63 -6.25 2.11
N LEU A 217 46.93 -5.95 3.21
CA LEU A 217 47.42 -5.15 4.34
C LEU A 217 48.31 -5.92 5.33
N GLY A 218 48.57 -7.21 5.08
CA GLY A 218 49.46 -8.06 5.89
C GLY A 218 48.81 -8.71 7.10
N VAL A 219 47.48 -8.73 7.21
CA VAL A 219 46.77 -9.50 8.23
C VAL A 219 46.90 -10.99 7.91
N THR A 220 47.17 -11.83 8.92
CA THR A 220 47.32 -13.28 8.72
C THR A 220 46.00 -13.93 8.31
N SER A 221 46.05 -14.99 7.51
CA SER A 221 44.84 -15.71 7.06
C SER A 221 43.99 -16.20 8.23
N GLU A 222 44.62 -16.63 9.31
CA GLU A 222 43.95 -17.11 10.52
C GLU A 222 43.14 -16.01 11.22
N GLU A 223 43.66 -14.77 11.27
CA GLU A 223 42.94 -13.61 11.79
C GLU A 223 41.76 -13.25 10.88
N VAL A 224 41.96 -13.29 9.56
CA VAL A 224 40.92 -12.99 8.57
C VAL A 224 39.79 -14.02 8.64
N ASP A 225 40.10 -15.31 8.81
CA ASP A 225 39.12 -16.38 8.99
C ASP A 225 38.32 -16.25 10.30
N ARG A 226 38.98 -15.79 11.38
CA ARG A 226 38.29 -15.45 12.64
C ARG A 226 37.34 -14.26 12.49
N LEU A 227 37.74 -13.23 11.75
CA LEU A 227 36.98 -11.98 11.58
C LEU A 227 35.82 -12.12 10.58
N MET A 228 36.06 -12.81 9.45
CA MET A 228 35.11 -12.92 8.35
C MET A 228 35.08 -14.35 7.80
N PRO A 229 34.39 -15.27 8.50
CA PRO A 229 34.19 -16.64 8.00
C PRO A 229 33.32 -16.62 6.73
N LEU A 230 33.65 -17.54 5.82
CA LEU A 230 32.92 -17.74 4.56
C LEU A 230 31.92 -18.88 4.69
#